data_AF-A0A845DYH8-F1
#
_entry.id   AF-A0A845DYH8-F1
#
_cell.length_a   1.000
_cell.length_b   1.000
_cell.length_c   1.000
_cell.angle_alpha   90.00
_cell.angle_beta   90.00
_cell.angle_gamma   90.00
#
_symmetry.space_group_name_H-M   'P 1'
#
loop_
_entity.id
_entity.type
_entity.pdbx_description
1 polymer ?
#
loop_
_entity_poly.entity_id
_entity_poly.type
_entity_poly.pdbx_seq_one_letter_code
_entity_poly.pdbx_strand_id
1 'polypeptide(L)'
;MEWRSETGLRLRILTIIRFIIGLLVISLSGYGLWTEDFRILPFMLLMIGFLMFVTGMIEIENRRGAYSILHFLTATGVFVFLFCTYII
;
A
#
# COMPACT_ATOMS: atom_id res chain seq x y z
N MET A 1 -28.51 3.33 15.83
CA MET A 1 -27.23 2.62 16.07
C MET A 1 -26.72 1.91 14.80
N GLU A 2 -27.11 2.37 13.60
CA GLU A 2 -26.77 1.74 12.30
C GLU A 2 -25.27 1.92 11.90
N TRP A 3 -24.72 3.11 12.19
CA TRP A 3 -23.38 3.55 11.76
C TRP A 3 -22.19 2.71 12.23
N ARG A 4 -22.37 1.83 13.24
CA ARG A 4 -21.29 0.96 13.76
C ARG A 4 -21.16 -0.36 12.99
N SER A 5 -22.21 -0.77 12.26
CA SER A 5 -22.17 -2.03 11.49
C SER A 5 -21.42 -1.87 10.16
N GLU A 6 -21.59 -0.73 9.48
CA GLU A 6 -20.97 -0.47 8.17
C GLU A 6 -19.45 -0.31 8.25
N THR A 7 -18.93 0.34 9.29
CA THR A 7 -17.48 0.50 9.49
C THR A 7 -16.78 -0.83 9.74
N GLY A 8 -17.44 -1.77 10.42
CA GLY A 8 -16.93 -3.12 10.63
C GLY A 8 -16.79 -3.91 9.32
N LEU A 9 -17.74 -3.75 8.39
CA LEU A 9 -17.74 -4.44 7.09
C LEU A 9 -16.66 -3.87 6.16
N ARG A 10 -16.52 -2.54 6.14
CA ARG A 10 -15.48 -1.83 5.40
C ARG A 10 -14.08 -2.25 5.84
N LEU A 11 -13.79 -2.25 7.14
CA LEU A 11 -12.50 -2.69 7.68
C LEU A 11 -12.12 -4.11 7.27
N ARG A 12 -13.08 -5.04 7.24
CA ARG A 12 -12.86 -6.42 6.78
C ARG A 12 -12.49 -6.46 5.30
N ILE A 13 -13.18 -5.69 4.46
CA ILE A 13 -12.89 -5.58 3.01
C ILE A 13 -11.48 -5.00 2.79
N LEU A 14 -11.14 -3.89 3.47
CA LEU A 14 -9.80 -3.29 3.34
C LEU A 14 -8.68 -4.23 3.82
N THR A 15 -8.93 -5.02 4.87
CA THR A 15 -7.96 -6.00 5.38
C THR A 15 -7.72 -7.12 4.36
N ILE A 16 -8.77 -7.60 3.69
CA ILE A 16 -8.65 -8.60 2.61
C ILE A 16 -7.87 -8.01 1.43
N ILE A 17 -8.19 -6.78 1.02
CA ILE A 17 -7.49 -6.08 -0.06
C ILE A 17 -5.99 -5.92 0.27
N ARG A 18 -5.66 -5.50 1.50
CA ARG A 18 -4.27 -5.39 1.97
C ARG A 18 -3.54 -6.73 1.86
N PHE A 19 -4.19 -7.84 2.23
CA PHE A 19 -3.61 -9.17 2.13
C PHE A 19 -3.31 -9.57 0.68
N ILE A 20 -4.26 -9.34 -0.23
CA ILE A 20 -4.10 -9.64 -1.67
C ILE A 20 -2.96 -8.82 -2.27
N ILE A 21 -2.91 -7.52 -1.98
CA ILE A 21 -1.83 -6.63 -2.47
C ILE A 21 -0.47 -7.09 -1.93
N GLY A 22 -0.40 -7.45 -0.64
CA GLY A 22 0.83 -7.94 -0.04
C GLY A 22 1.35 -9.22 -0.71
N LEU A 23 0.44 -10.13 -1.05
CA LEU A 23 0.76 -11.38 -1.74
C LEU A 23 1.28 -11.12 -3.17
N LEU A 24 0.70 -10.14 -3.87
CA LEU A 24 1.19 -9.68 -5.17
C LEU A 24 2.58 -9.05 -5.08
N VAL A 25 2.84 -8.20 -4.07
CA VAL A 25 4.16 -7.59 -3.84
C VAL A 25 5.23 -8.65 -3.61
N ILE A 26 4.94 -9.66 -2.77
CA ILE A 26 5.88 -10.75 -2.50
C ILE A 26 6.15 -11.56 -3.76
N SER A 27 5.11 -11.84 -4.55
CA SER A 27 5.25 -12.59 -5.81
C SER A 27 6.09 -11.82 -6.84
N LEU A 28 5.85 -10.52 -7.00
CA LEU A 28 6.67 -9.66 -7.87
C LEU A 28 8.11 -9.56 -7.38
N SER A 29 8.32 -9.49 -6.06
CA SER A 29 9.66 -9.46 -5.48
C SER A 29 10.42 -10.76 -5.71
N GLY A 30 9.77 -11.91 -5.55
CA GLY A 30 10.34 -13.21 -5.91
C GLY A 30 10.68 -13.29 -7.40
N TYR A 31 9.79 -12.82 -8.27
CA TYR A 31 10.03 -12.80 -9.71
C TYR A 31 11.18 -11.88 -10.11
N GLY A 32 11.27 -10.68 -9.53
CA GLY A 32 12.34 -9.73 -9.81
C GLY A 32 13.70 -10.19 -9.29
N LEU A 33 13.73 -10.87 -8.14
CA LEU A 33 14.97 -11.46 -7.62
C LEU A 33 15.44 -12.64 -8.48
N TRP A 34 14.51 -13.47 -8.97
CA TRP A 34 14.83 -14.61 -9.82
C TRP A 34 15.33 -14.19 -11.20
N THR A 35 14.74 -13.14 -11.77
CA THR A 35 15.04 -12.69 -13.15
C THR A 35 16.18 -11.68 -13.20
N GLU A 36 16.65 -11.19 -12.04
CA GLU A 36 17.60 -10.08 -11.89
C GLU A 36 17.19 -8.81 -12.68
N ASP A 37 15.92 -8.69 -13.06
CA ASP A 37 15.42 -7.58 -13.86
C ASP A 37 14.92 -6.46 -12.94
N PHE A 38 15.81 -5.48 -12.73
CA PHE A 38 15.53 -4.30 -11.93
C PHE A 38 14.47 -3.38 -12.55
N ARG A 39 14.02 -3.60 -13.79
CA ARG A 39 12.89 -2.86 -14.38
C ARG A 39 11.56 -3.10 -13.67
N ILE A 40 11.48 -4.14 -12.83
CA ILE A 40 10.29 -4.49 -12.06
C ILE A 40 10.23 -3.72 -10.72
N LEU A 41 11.36 -3.14 -10.25
CA LEU A 41 11.43 -2.29 -9.05
C LEU A 41 10.40 -1.16 -9.03
N PRO A 42 10.23 -0.34 -10.09
CA PRO A 42 9.26 0.75 -10.05
C PRO A 42 7.83 0.24 -9.84
N PHE A 43 7.48 -0.89 -10.44
CA PHE A 43 6.17 -1.53 -10.26
C PHE A 43 5.99 -2.10 -8.84
N MET A 44 7.03 -2.70 -8.25
CA MET A 44 7.02 -3.14 -6.86
C MET A 44 6.83 -1.97 -5.89
N LEU A 45 7.58 -0.88 -6.08
CA LEU A 45 7.47 0.32 -5.27
C LEU A 45 6.08 0.93 -5.36
N LEU A 46 5.49 0.99 -6.56
CA LEU A 46 4.13 1.49 -6.75
C LEU A 46 3.10 0.63 -5.99
N MET A 47 3.22 -0.71 -6.05
CA MET A 47 2.38 -1.61 -5.26
C MET A 47 2.58 -1.44 -3.74
N ILE A 48 3.81 -1.19 -3.29
CA ILE A 48 4.12 -0.91 -1.88
C ILE A 48 3.48 0.42 -1.43
N GLY A 49 3.57 1.47 -2.26
CA GLY A 49 2.89 2.74 -2.00
C GLY A 49 1.37 2.58 -1.89
N PHE A 50 0.78 1.77 -2.77
CA PHE A 50 -0.65 1.43 -2.72
C PHE A 50 -1.01 0.62 -1.45
N LEU A 51 -0.17 -0.33 -1.05
CA LEU A 51 -0.35 -1.08 0.20
C LEU A 51 -0.31 -0.17 1.43
N MET A 52 0.58 0.83 1.43
CA MET A 52 0.63 1.85 2.49
C MET A 52 -0.58 2.77 2.46
N PHE A 53 -1.10 3.13 1.29
CA PHE A 53 -2.35 3.89 1.16
C PHE A 53 -3.56 3.13 1.75
N VAL A 54 -3.72 1.85 1.41
CA VAL A 54 -4.79 0.99 1.99
C VAL A 54 -4.62 0.86 3.51
N THR A 55 -3.39 0.72 3.99
CA THR A 55 -3.10 0.67 5.43
C THR A 55 -3.46 1.99 6.12
N GLY A 56 -3.14 3.13 5.50
CA GLY A 56 -3.55 4.45 5.97
C GLY A 56 -5.07 4.59 6.08
N MET A 57 -5.83 4.13 5.09
CA MET A 57 -7.30 4.14 5.11
C MET A 57 -7.88 3.29 6.26
N ILE A 58 -7.34 2.08 6.48
CA ILE A 58 -7.73 1.21 7.61
C ILE A 58 -7.51 1.94 8.94
N GLU A 59 -6.38 2.63 9.09
CA GLU A 59 -6.00 3.31 10.32
C GLU A 59 -6.89 4.55 10.60
N ILE A 60 -7.27 5.30 9.55
CA ILE A 60 -8.22 6.43 9.63
C ILE A 60 -9.58 5.92 10.11
N GLU A 61 -10.06 4.82 9.54
CA GLU A 61 -11.34 4.21 9.89
C GLU A 61 -11.32 3.64 11.32
N ASN A 62 -10.17 3.17 11.79
CA ASN A 62 -9.95 2.68 13.15
C ASN A 62 -9.70 3.80 14.19
N ARG A 63 -9.86 5.08 13.80
CA ARG A 63 -9.63 6.29 14.64
C ARG A 63 -8.24 6.37 15.30
N ARG A 64 -7.22 5.68 14.77
CA ARG A 64 -5.83 5.74 15.24
C ARG A 64 -5.05 6.77 14.42
N GLY A 65 -5.46 8.03 14.52
CA GLY A 65 -5.04 9.11 13.60
C GLY A 65 -3.53 9.43 13.52
N ALA A 66 -2.70 8.92 14.44
CA ALA A 66 -1.26 9.19 14.44
C ALA A 66 -0.49 8.41 13.35
N TYR A 67 -0.88 7.18 13.05
CA TYR A 67 -0.16 6.34 12.08
C TYR A 67 -0.65 6.55 10.63
N SER A 68 -1.85 7.11 10.43
CA SER A 68 -2.37 7.45 9.10
C SER A 68 -1.49 8.45 8.36
N ILE A 69 -0.94 9.44 9.07
CA ILE A 69 -0.10 10.50 8.47
C ILE A 69 1.22 9.90 7.97
N LEU A 70 1.80 8.96 8.73
CA LEU A 70 3.03 8.26 8.35
C LEU A 70 2.84 7.40 7.10
N HIS A 71 1.70 6.71 7.00
CA HIS A 71 1.34 5.92 5.82
C HIS A 71 1.09 6.77 4.57
N PHE A 72 0.51 7.96 4.76
CA PHE A 72 0.30 8.90 3.66
C PHE A 72 1.62 9.52 3.17
N LEU A 73 2.51 9.90 4.10
CA LEU A 73 3.84 10.42 3.80
C LEU A 73 4.70 9.40 3.05
N THR A 74 4.64 8.14 3.44
CA THR A 74 5.37 7.07 2.75
C THR A 74 4.82 6.79 1.36
N ALA A 75 3.50 6.78 1.17
CA ALA A 75 2.91 6.64 -0.16
C ALA A 75 3.33 7.78 -1.11
N THR A 76 3.27 9.03 -0.62
CA THR A 76 3.72 10.20 -1.38
C THR A 76 5.22 10.16 -1.67
N GLY A 77 6.04 9.77 -0.69
CA GLY A 77 7.50 9.66 -0.85
C GLY A 77 7.89 8.63 -1.91
N VAL A 78 7.23 7.47 -1.93
CA VAL A 78 7.44 6.46 -2.97
C VAL A 78 7.04 6.98 -4.35
N PHE A 79 5.94 7.73 -4.44
CA PHE A 79 5.51 8.33 -5.71
C PHE A 79 6.51 9.37 -6.25
N VAL A 80 7.01 10.24 -5.38
CA VAL A 80 8.03 11.25 -5.73
C VAL A 80 9.35 10.59 -6.14
N PHE A 81 9.77 9.54 -5.43
CA PHE A 81 10.98 8.79 -5.75
C PHE A 81 10.90 8.17 -7.15
N LEU A 82 9.77 7.53 -7.49
CA LEU A 82 9.54 6.96 -8.83
C LEU A 82 9.57 8.02 -9.93
N PHE A 83 8.95 9.17 -9.68
CA PHE A 83 8.94 10.29 -10.62
C PHE A 83 10.36 10.82 -10.85
N CYS A 84 11.17 10.90 -9.79
CA CYS A 84 12.55 11.35 -9.83
C CYS A 84 13.46 10.38 -10.62
N THR A 85 13.38 9.08 -10.36
CA THR A 85 14.21 8.05 -11.03
C THR A 85 13.83 7.82 -12.50
N TYR A 86 12.59 8.12 -12.91
CA TYR A 86 12.13 7.86 -14.28
C TYR A 86 12.20 9.08 -15.22
N ILE A 87 12.34 10.30 -14.67
CA ILE A 87 12.42 11.56 -15.44
C ILE A 87 13.85 12.15 -15.49
N ILE A 88 14.71 11.82 -14.53
CA ILE A 88 16.14 12.21 -14.50
C ILE A 88 16.97 11.07 -15.08
#